data_AF-A0A1H5FGP5-F1
#
_entry.id   AF-A0A1H5FGP5-F1
#
_cell.length_a   1.000
_cell.length_b   1.000
_cell.length_c   1.000
_cell.angle_alpha   90.00
_cell.angle_beta   90.00
_cell.angle_gamma   90.00
#
_symmetry.space_group_name_H-M   'P 1'
#
loop_
_entity.id
_entity.type
_entity.pdbx_description
1 polymer ?
#
loop_
_entity_poly.entity_id
_entity_poly.type
_entity_poly.pdbx_seq_one_letter_code
_entity_poly.pdbx_strand_id
1 'polypeptide(L)'
;MLLGKTNKKAFENENFKWFKKNYDSYLTNDKIITQLKDSIQNYTIKAFYGSWCGDSKRELPKFYKVIDETHFNKSQLEVIAVDKKPEAYKASPNGEEKGLNIHRVPTFIFYKNNKEVARIVEYPKQDFERDILTIISRKKYSPQYIVVEYLHKMLEKKTIKELKNEENKLAASLAEFTKGSRELNTYGYKLLRSNQLEKAVFVFELNTKMYPYKANVFDSLGEAYFTTKNYNKALSSYNKAQKLDPNDKNIANMIKKIKTEINQ
;
A
#
# COMPACT_ATOMS: atom_id res chain seq x y z
N MET A 1 8.26 -14.49 -12.66
CA MET A 1 8.00 -13.29 -11.84
C MET A 1 9.34 -12.73 -11.44
N LEU A 2 9.55 -11.43 -11.53
CA LEU A 2 10.79 -10.79 -11.05
C LEU A 2 10.77 -10.69 -9.52
N LEU A 3 11.95 -10.76 -8.90
CA LEU A 3 12.14 -10.68 -7.46
C LEU A 3 13.53 -10.08 -7.14
N GLY A 4 13.62 -9.20 -6.13
CA GLY A 4 14.86 -8.54 -5.72
C GLY A 4 15.23 -7.34 -6.57
N LYS A 5 16.49 -6.87 -6.48
CA LYS A 5 16.98 -5.74 -7.26
C LYS A 5 16.94 -6.05 -8.76
N THR A 6 16.42 -5.11 -9.54
CA THR A 6 16.23 -5.21 -11.00
C THR A 6 16.51 -3.88 -11.67
N ASN A 7 16.43 -3.84 -13.00
CA ASN A 7 16.49 -2.62 -13.80
C ASN A 7 15.61 -2.76 -15.06
N LYS A 8 15.58 -1.73 -15.91
CA LYS A 8 14.73 -1.70 -17.11
C LYS A 8 14.98 -2.89 -18.06
N LYS A 9 16.20 -3.41 -18.15
CA LYS A 9 16.54 -4.56 -19.02
C LYS A 9 15.81 -5.84 -18.62
N ALA A 10 15.41 -5.98 -17.35
CA ALA A 10 14.66 -7.14 -16.90
C ALA A 10 13.30 -7.32 -17.61
N PHE A 11 12.79 -6.26 -18.25
CA PHE A 11 11.54 -6.26 -19.01
C PHE A 11 11.72 -6.46 -20.52
N GLU A 12 12.95 -6.59 -21.02
CA GLU A 12 13.27 -6.77 -22.45
C GLU A 12 13.09 -8.22 -22.89
N ASN A 13 11.90 -8.79 -22.64
CA ASN A 13 11.54 -10.13 -23.10
C ASN A 13 10.02 -10.29 -23.22
N GLU A 14 9.63 -11.38 -23.89
CA GLU A 14 8.24 -11.70 -24.25
C GLU A 14 7.29 -11.79 -23.02
N ASN A 15 7.80 -12.18 -21.85
CA ASN A 15 6.98 -12.30 -20.64
C ASN A 15 6.55 -10.93 -20.07
N PHE A 16 7.20 -9.84 -20.50
CA PHE A 16 6.95 -8.49 -20.01
C PHE A 16 6.58 -7.50 -21.12
N LYS A 17 5.95 -7.96 -22.22
CA LYS A 17 5.42 -7.09 -23.30
C LYS A 17 4.57 -5.91 -22.81
N TRP A 18 3.86 -6.08 -21.69
CA TRP A 18 3.09 -5.02 -21.06
C TRP A 18 3.95 -3.81 -20.68
N PHE A 19 5.23 -3.99 -20.37
CA PHE A 19 6.12 -2.91 -19.98
C PHE A 19 6.33 -1.97 -21.17
N LYS A 20 6.83 -2.50 -22.31
CA LYS A 20 7.06 -1.71 -23.51
C LYS A 20 5.77 -1.05 -23.99
N LYS A 21 4.66 -1.79 -24.03
CA LYS A 21 3.34 -1.25 -24.41
C LYS A 21 2.96 -0.03 -23.57
N ASN A 22 3.02 -0.14 -22.25
CA ASN A 22 2.62 0.94 -21.35
C ASN A 22 3.62 2.11 -21.33
N TYR A 23 4.91 1.82 -21.49
CA TYR A 23 5.97 2.83 -21.64
C TYR A 23 5.75 3.68 -22.90
N ASP A 24 5.54 3.02 -24.05
CA ASP A 24 5.38 3.70 -25.35
C ASP A 24 4.06 4.48 -25.43
N SER A 25 3.00 3.96 -24.79
CA SER A 25 1.68 4.62 -24.78
C SER A 25 1.61 5.88 -23.90
N TYR A 26 2.60 6.09 -23.02
CA TYR A 26 2.60 7.23 -22.12
C TYR A 26 3.25 8.43 -22.79
N LEU A 27 2.42 9.38 -23.20
CA LEU A 27 2.85 10.66 -23.73
C LEU A 27 3.13 11.62 -22.57
N THR A 28 4.32 12.16 -22.53
CA THR A 28 4.78 13.07 -21.48
C THR A 28 4.56 14.53 -21.84
N ASN A 29 4.61 15.40 -20.84
CA ASN A 29 4.60 16.84 -21.04
C ASN A 29 6.02 17.42 -21.12
N ASP A 30 6.50 17.69 -22.34
CA ASP A 30 7.86 18.20 -22.61
C ASP A 30 8.25 19.45 -21.79
N LYS A 31 7.29 20.36 -21.56
CA LYS A 31 7.52 21.58 -20.77
C LYS A 31 7.82 21.24 -19.32
N ILE A 32 7.10 20.26 -18.75
CA ILE A 32 7.34 19.83 -17.38
C ILE A 32 8.61 18.98 -17.30
N ILE A 33 8.83 18.06 -18.25
CA ILE A 33 10.08 17.27 -18.33
C ILE A 33 11.31 18.19 -18.29
N THR A 34 11.28 19.28 -19.05
CA THR A 34 12.36 20.28 -19.07
C THR A 34 12.61 20.89 -17.69
N GLN A 35 11.55 21.18 -16.92
CA GLN A 35 11.69 21.71 -15.54
C GLN A 35 12.23 20.67 -14.55
N LEU A 36 12.07 19.38 -14.83
CA LEU A 36 12.53 18.31 -13.95
C LEU A 36 14.04 18.04 -14.09
N LYS A 37 14.59 18.13 -15.31
CA LYS A 37 15.92 17.61 -15.71
C LYS A 37 17.04 17.87 -14.71
N ASP A 38 17.21 19.11 -14.25
CA ASP A 38 18.33 19.48 -13.38
C ASP A 38 18.02 19.16 -11.91
N SER A 39 16.83 19.58 -11.45
CA SER A 39 16.47 19.49 -10.04
C SER A 39 16.34 18.05 -9.55
N ILE A 40 15.86 17.14 -10.41
CA ILE A 40 15.66 15.73 -10.07
C ILE A 40 16.99 15.01 -9.78
N GLN A 41 18.11 15.46 -10.36
CA GLN A 41 19.44 14.85 -10.13
C GLN A 41 19.92 14.97 -8.68
N ASN A 42 19.33 15.89 -7.91
CA ASN A 42 19.64 16.07 -6.48
C ASN A 42 18.93 15.06 -5.57
N TYR A 43 18.26 14.06 -6.13
CA TYR A 43 17.47 13.06 -5.41
C TYR A 43 17.97 11.65 -5.70
N THR A 44 17.78 10.74 -4.75
CA THR A 44 17.83 9.31 -5.01
C THR A 44 16.42 8.75 -4.92
N ILE A 45 16.12 7.72 -5.72
CA ILE A 45 14.78 7.15 -5.81
C ILE A 45 14.85 5.64 -5.59
N LYS A 46 13.95 5.13 -4.74
CA LYS A 46 13.70 3.70 -4.61
C LYS A 46 12.30 3.38 -5.13
N ALA A 47 12.20 2.43 -6.04
CA ALA A 47 10.92 1.96 -6.58
C ALA A 47 10.69 0.50 -6.19
N PHE A 48 9.61 0.21 -5.46
CA PHE A 48 9.16 -1.15 -5.17
C PHE A 48 8.01 -1.51 -6.09
N TYR A 49 8.03 -2.69 -6.72
CA TYR A 49 6.97 -3.12 -7.63
C TYR A 49 6.74 -4.63 -7.59
N GLY A 50 5.55 -5.06 -7.98
CA GLY A 50 5.26 -6.48 -8.19
C GLY A 50 5.01 -6.76 -9.68
N SER A 51 5.84 -7.58 -10.34
CA SER A 51 5.58 -7.97 -11.75
C SER A 51 4.26 -8.74 -11.96
N TRP A 52 3.64 -9.18 -10.87
CA TRP A 52 2.33 -9.83 -10.79
C TRP A 52 1.17 -8.84 -10.56
N CYS A 53 1.44 -7.61 -10.16
CA CYS A 53 0.43 -6.62 -9.76
C CYS A 53 -0.01 -5.78 -10.96
N GLY A 54 -1.34 -5.61 -11.15
CA GLY A 54 -1.91 -4.81 -12.25
C GLY A 54 -1.46 -3.34 -12.22
N ASP A 55 -1.44 -2.71 -11.05
CA ASP A 55 -0.99 -1.33 -10.90
C ASP A 55 0.49 -1.18 -11.20
N SER A 56 1.32 -2.16 -10.79
CA SER A 56 2.75 -2.16 -11.13
C SER A 56 2.98 -2.28 -12.62
N LYS A 57 2.18 -3.14 -13.30
CA LYS A 57 2.23 -3.25 -14.76
C LYS A 57 1.85 -1.95 -15.45
N ARG A 58 0.91 -1.19 -14.88
CA ARG A 58 0.40 0.05 -15.44
C ARG A 58 1.31 1.26 -15.18
N GLU A 59 1.81 1.41 -13.97
CA GLU A 59 2.42 2.66 -13.51
C GLU A 59 3.96 2.66 -13.53
N LEU A 60 4.62 1.52 -13.31
CA LEU A 60 6.09 1.43 -13.39
C LEU A 60 6.64 1.83 -14.77
N PRO A 61 6.04 1.43 -15.91
CA PRO A 61 6.54 1.83 -17.23
C PRO A 61 6.42 3.34 -17.47
N LYS A 62 5.33 3.97 -17.01
CA LYS A 62 5.13 5.42 -17.12
C LYS A 62 6.12 6.20 -16.26
N PHE A 63 6.39 5.72 -15.05
CA PHE A 63 7.46 6.26 -14.22
C PHE A 63 8.81 6.20 -14.94
N TYR A 64 9.17 5.03 -15.49
CA TYR A 64 10.41 4.89 -16.26
C TYR A 64 10.48 5.86 -17.44
N LYS A 65 9.36 6.07 -18.17
CA LYS A 65 9.28 7.02 -19.29
C LYS A 65 9.69 8.42 -18.87
N VAL A 66 9.13 8.94 -17.76
CA VAL A 66 9.52 10.25 -17.21
C VAL A 66 10.99 10.26 -16.79
N ILE A 67 11.44 9.26 -16.04
CA ILE A 67 12.82 9.21 -15.51
C ILE A 67 13.88 9.05 -16.61
N ASP A 68 13.54 8.40 -17.72
CA ASP A 68 14.40 8.29 -18.90
C ASP A 68 14.50 9.63 -19.65
N GLU A 69 13.38 10.32 -19.84
CA GLU A 69 13.33 11.61 -20.57
C GLU A 69 13.91 12.79 -19.77
N THR A 70 13.99 12.67 -18.44
CA THR A 70 14.75 13.63 -17.62
C THR A 70 16.26 13.35 -17.63
N HIS A 71 16.73 12.30 -18.31
CA HIS A 71 18.11 11.82 -18.26
C HIS A 71 18.59 11.61 -16.81
N PHE A 72 17.72 11.07 -15.95
CA PHE A 72 18.07 10.83 -14.55
C PHE A 72 19.22 9.84 -14.43
N ASN A 73 20.20 10.16 -13.58
CA ASN A 73 21.33 9.28 -13.31
C ASN A 73 20.85 7.93 -12.74
N LYS A 74 21.04 6.85 -13.51
CA LYS A 74 20.54 5.51 -13.14
C LYS A 74 21.23 4.92 -11.91
N SER A 75 22.42 5.39 -11.52
CA SER A 75 23.03 4.96 -10.26
C SER A 75 22.29 5.47 -9.03
N GLN A 76 21.44 6.49 -9.18
CA GLN A 76 20.58 7.05 -8.14
C GLN A 76 19.18 6.42 -8.11
N LEU A 77 18.91 5.43 -8.96
CA LEU A 77 17.63 4.71 -9.03
C LEU A 77 17.81 3.24 -8.60
N GLU A 78 17.21 2.85 -7.47
CA GLU A 78 17.05 1.45 -7.11
C GLU A 78 15.64 0.97 -7.47
N VAL A 79 15.52 -0.14 -8.18
CA VAL A 79 14.21 -0.74 -8.51
C VAL A 79 14.15 -2.18 -8.00
N ILE A 80 13.22 -2.45 -7.09
CA ILE A 80 13.13 -3.68 -6.30
C ILE A 80 11.79 -4.38 -6.58
N ALA A 81 11.86 -5.60 -7.06
CA ALA A 81 10.71 -6.46 -7.28
C ALA A 81 10.36 -7.23 -5.99
N VAL A 82 9.07 -7.32 -5.66
CA VAL A 82 8.58 -7.96 -4.43
C VAL A 82 7.70 -9.19 -4.70
N ASP A 83 7.63 -10.09 -3.73
CA ASP A 83 6.90 -11.36 -3.84
C ASP A 83 5.37 -11.18 -3.69
N LYS A 84 4.62 -12.13 -4.25
CA LYS A 84 3.16 -12.28 -4.11
C LYS A 84 2.75 -13.39 -3.14
N LYS A 85 3.66 -14.29 -2.78
CA LYS A 85 3.38 -15.42 -1.89
C LYS A 85 2.88 -14.92 -0.53
N PRO A 86 1.88 -15.57 0.10
CA PRO A 86 1.33 -15.12 1.37
C PRO A 86 2.39 -14.87 2.46
N GLU A 87 3.40 -15.74 2.53
CA GLU A 87 4.46 -15.75 3.56
C GLU A 87 5.50 -14.65 3.34
N ALA A 88 5.60 -14.12 2.12
CA ALA A 88 6.56 -13.10 1.72
C ALA A 88 5.87 -11.92 1.01
N TYR A 89 4.59 -11.67 1.31
CA TYR A 89 3.77 -10.77 0.52
C TYR A 89 4.32 -9.34 0.55
N LYS A 90 4.69 -8.82 -0.63
CA LYS A 90 5.37 -7.54 -0.83
C LYS A 90 6.72 -7.40 -0.12
N ALA A 91 7.34 -8.52 0.25
CA ALA A 91 8.71 -8.57 0.71
C ALA A 91 9.68 -8.77 -0.47
N SER A 92 10.89 -8.28 -0.30
CA SER A 92 12.03 -8.53 -1.18
C SER A 92 13.01 -9.52 -0.52
N PRO A 93 13.84 -10.24 -1.30
CA PRO A 93 14.67 -11.32 -0.77
C PRO A 93 15.63 -10.91 0.35
N ASN A 94 16.14 -9.68 0.31
CA ASN A 94 17.12 -9.20 1.29
C ASN A 94 16.50 -8.20 2.29
N GLY A 95 15.18 -8.03 2.26
CA GLY A 95 14.47 -7.13 3.17
C GLY A 95 14.66 -5.64 2.83
N GLU A 96 14.90 -5.29 1.57
CA GLU A 96 15.01 -3.89 1.13
C GLU A 96 13.76 -3.06 1.48
N GLU A 97 12.59 -3.68 1.64
CA GLU A 97 11.33 -3.04 2.02
C GLU A 97 11.17 -2.76 3.52
N LYS A 98 12.02 -3.37 4.36
CA LYS A 98 11.86 -3.32 5.82
C LYS A 98 11.96 -1.88 6.31
N GLY A 99 11.01 -1.48 7.16
CA GLY A 99 10.91 -0.12 7.69
C GLY A 99 10.42 0.94 6.70
N LEU A 100 10.14 0.61 5.44
CA LEU A 100 9.72 1.58 4.42
C LEU A 100 8.19 1.67 4.22
N ASN A 101 7.43 0.87 4.98
CA ASN A 101 5.97 0.80 4.89
C ASN A 101 5.46 0.54 3.45
N ILE A 102 6.01 -0.47 2.76
CA ILE A 102 5.53 -0.86 1.43
C ILE A 102 4.20 -1.59 1.55
N HIS A 103 3.09 -0.83 1.66
CA HIS A 103 1.74 -1.38 1.80
C HIS A 103 1.06 -1.61 0.45
N ARG A 104 1.48 -0.89 -0.59
CA ARG A 104 1.00 -1.00 -1.97
C ARG A 104 2.17 -0.99 -2.95
N VAL A 105 1.95 -1.57 -4.13
CA VAL A 105 2.94 -1.59 -5.20
C VAL A 105 2.28 -1.15 -6.52
N PRO A 106 2.93 -0.31 -7.33
CA PRO A 106 4.29 0.16 -7.13
C PRO A 106 4.35 1.29 -6.09
N THR A 107 5.48 1.48 -5.42
CA THR A 107 5.72 2.63 -4.54
C THR A 107 7.06 3.25 -4.91
N PHE A 108 7.09 4.55 -5.17
CA PHE A 108 8.27 5.31 -5.55
C PHE A 108 8.62 6.27 -4.42
N ILE A 109 9.77 6.09 -3.79
CA ILE A 109 10.21 6.87 -2.62
C ILE A 109 11.35 7.79 -3.04
N PHE A 110 11.19 9.08 -2.79
CA PHE A 110 12.14 10.12 -3.14
C PHE A 110 12.93 10.51 -1.89
N TYR A 111 14.25 10.50 -2.02
CA TYR A 111 15.17 10.87 -0.97
C TYR A 111 15.98 12.10 -1.36
N LYS A 112 16.20 13.00 -0.41
CA LYS A 112 17.16 14.10 -0.52
C LYS A 112 18.05 14.08 0.70
N ASN A 113 19.37 14.12 0.51
CA ASN A 113 20.35 14.04 1.60
C ASN A 113 20.08 12.82 2.52
N ASN A 114 19.83 11.66 1.92
CA ASN A 114 19.51 10.39 2.61
C ASN A 114 18.25 10.40 3.50
N LYS A 115 17.40 11.42 3.40
CA LYS A 115 16.11 11.49 4.09
C LYS A 115 14.99 11.34 3.08
N GLU A 116 14.01 10.49 3.40
CA GLU A 116 12.78 10.41 2.63
C GLU A 116 12.05 11.76 2.71
N VAL A 117 11.79 12.36 1.55
CA VAL A 117 11.07 13.65 1.45
C VAL A 117 9.64 13.48 0.97
N ALA A 118 9.36 12.46 0.16
CA ALA A 118 8.05 12.16 -0.36
C ALA A 118 8.02 10.75 -0.97
N ARG A 119 6.82 10.26 -1.25
CA ARG A 119 6.60 9.02 -1.99
C ARG A 119 5.38 9.14 -2.90
N ILE A 120 5.34 8.39 -3.98
CA ILE A 120 4.13 8.14 -4.78
C ILE A 120 3.73 6.69 -4.50
N VAL A 121 2.49 6.46 -4.07
CA VAL A 121 1.99 5.14 -3.69
C VAL A 121 0.93 4.69 -4.70
N GLU A 122 1.21 3.56 -5.35
CA GLU A 122 0.44 2.91 -6.42
C GLU A 122 0.40 3.72 -7.73
N TYR A 123 -0.10 4.96 -7.70
CA TYR A 123 -0.24 5.85 -8.85
C TYR A 123 -0.13 7.34 -8.42
N PRO A 124 0.24 8.26 -9.33
CA PRO A 124 0.28 9.69 -9.03
C PRO A 124 -1.11 10.25 -8.71
N LYS A 125 -1.18 11.41 -8.04
CA LYS A 125 -2.46 12.11 -7.82
C LYS A 125 -2.99 12.73 -9.09
N GLN A 126 -2.12 13.26 -9.93
CA GLN A 126 -2.47 13.83 -11.22
C GLN A 126 -1.79 13.07 -12.35
N ASP A 127 -0.46 13.11 -12.40
CA ASP A 127 0.40 12.41 -13.35
C ASP A 127 1.83 12.40 -12.83
N PHE A 128 2.73 11.60 -13.42
CA PHE A 128 4.08 11.46 -12.89
C PHE A 128 4.86 12.78 -12.95
N GLU A 129 4.76 13.53 -14.03
CA GLU A 129 5.54 14.76 -14.22
C GLU A 129 5.17 15.84 -13.20
N ARG A 130 3.88 16.11 -12.99
CA ARG A 130 3.41 17.13 -12.04
C ARG A 130 3.62 16.72 -10.59
N ASP A 131 3.40 15.45 -10.27
CA ASP A 131 3.62 14.95 -8.92
C ASP A 131 5.12 14.97 -8.56
N ILE A 132 6.00 14.53 -9.47
CA ILE A 132 7.45 14.62 -9.29
C ILE A 132 7.89 16.08 -9.21
N LEU A 133 7.39 16.97 -10.09
CA LEU A 133 7.70 18.40 -10.05
C LEU A 133 7.36 18.99 -8.68
N THR A 134 6.18 18.66 -8.15
CA THR A 134 5.74 19.11 -6.83
C THR A 134 6.69 18.65 -5.72
N ILE A 135 7.09 17.38 -5.75
CA ILE A 135 8.03 16.78 -4.79
C ILE A 135 9.39 17.49 -4.85
N ILE A 136 9.98 17.60 -6.05
CA ILE A 136 11.34 18.12 -6.17
C ILE A 136 11.41 19.63 -5.96
N SER A 137 10.30 20.35 -6.19
CA SER A 137 10.13 21.78 -5.88
C SER A 137 9.96 22.08 -4.39
N ARG A 138 10.08 21.06 -3.52
CA ARG A 138 9.92 21.17 -2.05
C ARG A 138 8.56 21.73 -1.60
N LYS A 139 7.53 21.61 -2.44
CA LYS A 139 6.15 21.92 -2.06
C LYS A 139 5.59 20.78 -1.20
N LYS A 140 4.63 21.09 -0.33
CA LYS A 140 3.95 20.07 0.48
C LYS A 140 3.29 19.04 -0.45
N TYR A 141 3.68 17.79 -0.30
CA TYR A 141 3.16 16.68 -1.08
C TYR A 141 2.59 15.60 -0.16
N SER A 142 1.33 15.23 -0.39
CA SER A 142 0.66 14.09 0.25
C SER A 142 0.44 12.99 -0.79
N PRO A 143 0.85 11.73 -0.57
CA PRO A 143 0.59 10.62 -1.49
C PRO A 143 -0.89 10.21 -1.51
N GLN A 144 -1.24 9.34 -2.46
CA GLN A 144 -2.41 8.49 -2.31
C GLN A 144 -2.30 7.67 -1.03
N TYR A 145 -3.45 7.33 -0.46
CA TYR A 145 -3.55 6.56 0.78
C TYR A 145 -2.90 7.26 1.99
N ILE A 146 -3.13 8.57 2.12
CA ILE A 146 -2.52 9.40 3.16
C ILE A 146 -2.88 8.93 4.58
N VAL A 147 -4.06 8.32 4.76
CA VAL A 147 -4.49 7.81 6.07
C VAL A 147 -3.59 6.66 6.50
N VAL A 148 -3.14 5.80 5.58
CA VAL A 148 -2.16 4.75 5.91
C VAL A 148 -0.82 5.34 6.33
N GLU A 149 -0.33 6.38 5.65
CA GLU A 149 0.95 7.02 6.01
C GLU A 149 0.89 7.69 7.38
N TYR A 150 -0.23 8.35 7.69
CA TYR A 150 -0.46 8.94 9.01
C TYR A 150 -0.57 7.87 10.10
N LEU A 151 -1.40 6.86 9.88
CA LEU A 151 -1.65 5.79 10.83
C LEU A 151 -0.40 4.94 11.09
N HIS A 152 0.38 4.65 10.05
CA HIS A 152 1.66 3.94 10.22
C HIS A 152 2.60 4.72 11.14
N LYS A 153 2.76 6.04 10.94
CA LYS A 153 3.58 6.88 11.83
C LYS A 153 3.08 6.87 13.27
N MET A 154 1.78 6.76 13.50
CA MET A 154 1.23 6.62 14.85
C MET A 154 1.53 5.25 15.45
N LEU A 155 1.39 4.17 14.68
CA LEU A 155 1.68 2.80 15.11
C LEU A 155 3.16 2.54 15.43
N GLU A 156 4.07 3.36 14.88
CA GLU A 156 5.50 3.34 15.24
C GLU A 156 5.83 4.17 16.49
N LYS A 157 4.94 5.08 16.90
CA LYS A 157 5.19 6.03 18.00
C LYS A 157 4.40 5.75 19.28
N LYS A 158 3.25 5.08 19.14
CA LYS A 158 2.31 4.83 20.24
C LYS A 158 2.04 3.34 20.36
N THR A 159 1.82 2.91 21.58
CA THR A 159 1.31 1.57 21.88
C THR A 159 -0.14 1.42 21.40
N ILE A 160 -0.59 0.20 21.14
CA ILE A 160 -1.98 -0.07 20.79
C ILE A 160 -2.94 0.39 21.89
N LYS A 161 -2.54 0.30 23.16
CA LYS A 161 -3.35 0.77 24.30
C LYS A 161 -3.61 2.28 24.22
N GLU A 162 -2.58 3.08 23.94
CA GLU A 162 -2.72 4.53 23.78
C GLU A 162 -3.60 4.87 22.58
N LEU A 163 -3.41 4.17 21.46
CA LEU A 163 -4.22 4.37 20.26
C LEU A 163 -5.69 4.01 20.46
N LYS A 164 -5.98 2.97 21.25
CA LYS A 164 -7.36 2.60 21.60
C LYS A 164 -8.08 3.68 22.40
N ASN A 165 -7.37 4.42 23.25
CA ASN A 165 -7.97 5.55 23.98
C ASN A 165 -8.37 6.71 23.05
N GLU A 166 -7.73 6.83 21.88
CA GLU A 166 -7.99 7.89 20.90
C GLU A 166 -8.82 7.39 19.70
N GLU A 167 -9.23 6.12 19.69
CA GLU A 167 -9.75 5.43 18.50
C GLU A 167 -10.97 6.12 17.89
N ASN A 168 -11.93 6.58 18.70
CA ASN A 168 -13.12 7.28 18.20
C ASN A 168 -12.76 8.62 17.54
N LYS A 169 -11.80 9.35 18.11
CA LYS A 169 -11.30 10.61 17.55
C LYS A 169 -10.52 10.36 16.25
N LEU A 170 -9.75 9.29 16.20
CA LEU A 170 -9.05 8.87 14.98
C LEU A 170 -10.04 8.44 13.90
N ALA A 171 -11.07 7.67 14.24
CA ALA A 171 -12.08 7.24 13.27
C ALA A 171 -12.78 8.45 12.64
N ALA A 172 -13.23 9.40 13.47
CA ALA A 172 -13.88 10.61 13.00
C ALA A 172 -12.95 11.46 12.11
N SER A 173 -11.71 11.71 12.56
CA SER A 173 -10.79 12.57 11.81
C SER A 173 -10.27 11.94 10.52
N LEU A 174 -9.96 10.64 10.52
CA LEU A 174 -9.41 9.97 9.35
C LEU A 174 -10.46 9.69 8.29
N ALA A 175 -11.75 9.59 8.65
CA ALA A 175 -12.84 9.35 7.71
C ALA A 175 -12.93 10.43 6.63
N GLU A 176 -12.56 11.67 6.95
CA GLU A 176 -12.57 12.81 6.01
C GLU A 176 -11.49 12.71 4.93
N PHE A 177 -10.39 11.99 5.20
CA PHE A 177 -9.22 11.96 4.32
C PHE A 177 -9.06 10.65 3.53
N THR A 178 -9.80 9.61 3.90
CA THR A 178 -9.76 8.34 3.20
C THR A 178 -10.71 8.33 2.01
N LYS A 179 -10.31 7.64 0.93
CA LYS A 179 -11.17 7.43 -0.25
C LYS A 179 -12.18 6.29 -0.10
N GLY A 180 -12.08 5.51 0.97
CA GLY A 180 -12.92 4.33 1.18
C GLY A 180 -12.26 3.28 2.07
N SER A 181 -13.09 2.39 2.61
CA SER A 181 -12.66 1.29 3.50
C SER A 181 -11.54 0.42 2.97
N ARG A 182 -11.38 0.33 1.63
CA ARG A 182 -10.35 -0.50 0.98
C ARG A 182 -8.93 -0.08 1.36
N GLU A 183 -8.73 1.19 1.66
CA GLU A 183 -7.44 1.74 2.07
C GLU A 183 -6.93 1.05 3.35
N LEU A 184 -7.66 1.19 4.46
CA LEU A 184 -7.31 0.55 5.72
C LEU A 184 -7.43 -0.98 5.63
N ASN A 185 -8.38 -1.51 4.84
CA ASN A 185 -8.52 -2.96 4.69
C ASN A 185 -7.24 -3.58 4.10
N THR A 186 -6.70 -2.96 3.05
CA THR A 186 -5.45 -3.41 2.43
C THR A 186 -4.28 -3.31 3.39
N TYR A 187 -4.24 -2.26 4.21
CA TYR A 187 -3.19 -2.08 5.20
C TYR A 187 -3.27 -3.10 6.34
N GLY A 188 -4.48 -3.38 6.86
CA GLY A 188 -4.73 -4.42 7.86
C GLY A 188 -4.25 -5.79 7.40
N TYR A 189 -4.56 -6.20 6.16
CA TYR A 189 -4.06 -7.46 5.61
C TYR A 189 -2.55 -7.49 5.41
N LYS A 190 -1.94 -6.35 5.03
CA LYS A 190 -0.47 -6.26 4.97
C LYS A 190 0.14 -6.50 6.35
N LEU A 191 -0.41 -5.89 7.39
CA LEU A 191 0.06 -6.08 8.77
C LEU A 191 -0.14 -7.52 9.24
N LEU A 192 -1.31 -8.11 8.95
CA LEU A 192 -1.63 -9.50 9.29
C LEU A 192 -0.61 -10.48 8.67
N ARG A 193 -0.33 -10.33 7.37
CA ARG A 193 0.68 -11.13 6.66
C ARG A 193 2.11 -10.88 7.14
N SER A 194 2.39 -9.69 7.68
CA SER A 194 3.67 -9.35 8.31
C SER A 194 3.76 -9.83 9.77
N ASN A 195 2.82 -10.65 10.25
CA ASN A 195 2.67 -11.09 11.64
C ASN A 195 2.56 -9.95 12.68
N GLN A 196 2.16 -8.75 12.26
CA GLN A 196 1.92 -7.60 13.15
C GLN A 196 0.45 -7.63 13.61
N LEU A 197 0.09 -8.70 14.33
CA LEU A 197 -1.31 -9.08 14.56
C LEU A 197 -2.10 -8.01 15.34
N GLU A 198 -1.55 -7.47 16.42
CA GLU A 198 -2.24 -6.44 17.22
C GLU A 198 -2.47 -5.15 16.42
N LYS A 199 -1.48 -4.72 15.64
CA LYS A 199 -1.59 -3.56 14.74
C LYS A 199 -2.65 -3.83 13.67
N ALA A 200 -2.68 -5.04 13.10
CA ALA A 200 -3.68 -5.42 12.10
C ALA A 200 -5.10 -5.35 12.68
N VAL A 201 -5.33 -5.94 13.84
CA VAL A 201 -6.62 -5.90 14.55
C VAL A 201 -7.04 -4.46 14.79
N PHE A 202 -6.16 -3.60 15.33
CA PHE A 202 -6.49 -2.19 15.56
C PHE A 202 -6.88 -1.45 14.27
N VAL A 203 -6.14 -1.68 13.18
CA VAL A 203 -6.47 -1.07 11.87
C VAL A 203 -7.84 -1.52 11.36
N PHE A 204 -8.19 -2.80 11.54
CA PHE A 204 -9.53 -3.31 11.17
C PHE A 204 -10.63 -2.76 12.09
N GLU A 205 -10.40 -2.70 13.40
CA GLU A 205 -11.32 -2.08 14.38
C GLU A 205 -11.63 -0.63 13.94
N LEU A 206 -10.60 0.16 13.67
CA LEU A 206 -10.72 1.53 13.19
C LEU A 206 -11.52 1.62 11.87
N ASN A 207 -11.27 0.70 10.93
CA ASN A 207 -11.99 0.64 9.65
C ASN A 207 -13.50 0.36 9.85
N THR A 208 -13.87 -0.48 10.82
CA THR A 208 -15.30 -0.72 11.15
C THR A 208 -15.99 0.51 11.73
N LYS A 209 -15.27 1.34 12.49
CA LYS A 209 -15.79 2.60 13.03
C LYS A 209 -15.99 3.65 11.94
N MET A 210 -15.06 3.71 10.99
CA MET A 210 -15.12 4.62 9.85
C MET A 210 -16.21 4.21 8.83
N TYR A 211 -16.49 2.91 8.71
CA TYR A 211 -17.42 2.37 7.71
C TYR A 211 -18.40 1.33 8.30
N PRO A 212 -19.28 1.74 9.24
CA PRO A 212 -20.08 0.81 10.05
C PRO A 212 -21.20 0.07 9.30
N TYR A 213 -21.40 0.37 8.01
CA TYR A 213 -22.43 -0.22 7.16
C TYR A 213 -21.86 -1.04 6.00
N LYS A 214 -20.56 -1.38 6.01
CA LYS A 214 -19.94 -2.24 5.00
C LYS A 214 -19.68 -3.64 5.56
N ALA A 215 -20.32 -4.66 5.01
CA ALA A 215 -20.12 -6.06 5.47
C ALA A 215 -18.63 -6.46 5.44
N ASN A 216 -17.93 -6.12 4.36
CA ASN A 216 -16.52 -6.48 4.17
C ASN A 216 -15.57 -5.99 5.27
N VAL A 217 -15.82 -4.85 5.93
CA VAL A 217 -14.92 -4.39 7.02
C VAL A 217 -15.08 -5.23 8.28
N PHE A 218 -16.28 -5.74 8.55
CA PHE A 218 -16.55 -6.63 9.68
C PHE A 218 -16.12 -8.07 9.39
N ASP A 219 -16.22 -8.52 8.15
CA ASP A 219 -15.64 -9.77 7.66
C ASP A 219 -14.11 -9.78 7.90
N SER A 220 -13.40 -8.76 7.41
CA SER A 220 -11.94 -8.64 7.63
C SER A 220 -11.53 -8.51 9.10
N LEU A 221 -12.32 -7.79 9.93
CA LEU A 221 -12.08 -7.76 11.38
C LEU A 221 -12.31 -9.14 12.02
N GLY A 222 -13.36 -9.85 11.60
CA GLY A 222 -13.67 -11.20 12.04
C GLY A 222 -12.55 -12.18 11.73
N GLU A 223 -12.00 -12.12 10.51
CA GLU A 223 -10.81 -12.89 10.11
C GLU A 223 -9.60 -12.58 11.00
N ALA A 224 -9.29 -11.31 11.26
CA ALA A 224 -8.18 -10.94 12.13
C ALA A 224 -8.36 -11.43 13.57
N TYR A 225 -9.57 -11.35 14.13
CA TYR A 225 -9.87 -11.94 15.43
C TYR A 225 -9.77 -13.47 15.42
N PHE A 226 -10.20 -14.13 14.35
CA PHE A 226 -10.05 -15.58 14.20
C PHE A 226 -8.58 -15.99 14.19
N THR A 227 -7.75 -15.33 13.39
CA THR A 227 -6.29 -15.56 13.33
C THR A 227 -5.61 -15.36 14.68
N THR A 228 -6.11 -14.41 15.48
CA THR A 228 -5.60 -14.15 16.85
C THR A 228 -6.29 -14.96 17.94
N LYS A 229 -7.09 -15.99 17.57
CA LYS A 229 -7.83 -16.88 18.47
C LYS A 229 -8.83 -16.17 19.39
N ASN A 230 -9.23 -14.95 19.05
CA ASN A 230 -10.28 -14.20 19.73
C ASN A 230 -11.67 -14.61 19.21
N TYR A 231 -12.01 -15.90 19.33
CA TYR A 231 -13.17 -16.50 18.65
C TYR A 231 -14.52 -15.83 18.97
N ASN A 232 -14.74 -15.40 20.22
CA ASN A 232 -15.95 -14.66 20.59
C ASN A 232 -16.07 -13.31 19.86
N LYS A 233 -14.96 -12.58 19.72
CA LYS A 233 -14.94 -11.32 18.96
C LYS A 233 -15.04 -11.55 17.45
N ALA A 234 -14.43 -12.63 16.96
CA ALA A 234 -14.58 -13.07 15.58
C ALA A 234 -16.05 -13.33 15.26
N LEU A 235 -16.73 -14.15 16.08
CA LEU A 235 -18.15 -14.47 15.92
C LEU A 235 -19.02 -13.21 15.92
N SER A 236 -18.78 -12.29 16.86
CA SER A 236 -19.49 -11.01 16.91
C SER A 236 -19.32 -10.19 15.62
N SER A 237 -18.09 -10.12 15.10
CA SER A 237 -17.77 -9.38 13.87
C SER A 237 -18.44 -10.03 12.65
N TYR A 238 -18.34 -11.35 12.49
CA TYR A 238 -19.00 -12.06 11.39
C TYR A 238 -20.54 -12.00 11.48
N ASN A 239 -21.13 -12.04 12.68
CA ASN A 239 -22.57 -11.83 12.83
C ASN A 239 -23.00 -10.42 12.39
N LYS A 240 -22.18 -9.40 12.67
CA LYS A 240 -22.43 -8.03 12.18
C LYS A 240 -22.27 -7.97 10.66
N ALA A 241 -21.27 -8.64 10.09
CA ALA A 241 -21.08 -8.74 8.65
C ALA A 241 -22.28 -9.43 7.95
N GLN A 242 -22.77 -10.54 8.51
CA GLN A 242 -23.94 -11.28 8.01
C GLN A 242 -25.22 -10.44 8.03
N LYS A 243 -25.41 -9.60 9.05
CA LYS A 243 -26.55 -8.67 9.09
C LYS A 243 -26.51 -7.63 7.96
N LEU A 244 -25.32 -7.25 7.52
CA LEU A 244 -25.11 -6.28 6.44
C LEU A 244 -25.13 -6.93 5.05
N ASP A 245 -24.72 -8.20 4.95
CA ASP A 245 -24.79 -9.02 3.74
C ASP A 245 -25.22 -10.46 4.07
N PRO A 246 -26.53 -10.74 4.10
CA PRO A 246 -27.06 -12.05 4.49
C PRO A 246 -26.75 -13.18 3.51
N ASN A 247 -26.40 -12.86 2.26
CA ASN A 247 -26.24 -13.83 1.19
C ASN A 247 -24.79 -14.29 0.99
N ASP A 248 -23.84 -13.71 1.74
CA ASP A 248 -22.44 -14.10 1.67
C ASP A 248 -22.20 -15.47 2.34
N LYS A 249 -21.97 -16.47 1.49
CA LYS A 249 -21.69 -17.86 1.92
C LYS A 249 -20.38 -17.99 2.69
N ASN A 250 -19.38 -17.15 2.42
CA ASN A 250 -18.11 -17.18 3.14
C ASN A 250 -18.31 -16.79 4.61
N ILE A 251 -19.09 -15.73 4.86
CA ILE A 251 -19.46 -15.29 6.21
C ILE A 251 -20.16 -16.41 6.97
N ALA A 252 -21.16 -17.06 6.36
CA ALA A 252 -21.89 -18.17 6.98
C ALA A 252 -20.97 -19.36 7.33
N ASN A 253 -20.05 -19.70 6.43
CA ASN A 253 -19.07 -20.78 6.66
C ASN A 253 -18.11 -20.44 7.80
N MET A 254 -17.63 -19.21 7.88
CA MET A 254 -16.75 -18.76 8.97
C MET A 254 -17.46 -18.77 10.32
N ILE A 255 -18.74 -18.36 10.39
CA ILE A 255 -19.54 -18.47 11.62
C ILE A 255 -19.62 -19.92 12.10
N LYS A 256 -19.91 -20.86 11.19
CA LYS A 256 -19.96 -22.30 11.53
C LYS A 256 -18.61 -22.78 12.05
N LYS A 257 -17.51 -22.43 11.37
CA LYS A 257 -16.14 -22.78 11.78
C LYS A 257 -15.81 -22.24 13.18
N ILE A 258 -16.11 -20.97 13.44
CA ILE A 258 -15.86 -20.33 14.74
C ILE A 258 -16.63 -21.00 15.87
N LYS A 259 -17.89 -21.37 15.65
CA LYS A 259 -18.70 -22.07 16.66
C LYS A 259 -18.09 -23.43 17.04
N THR A 260 -17.50 -24.15 16.09
CA THR A 260 -16.76 -25.38 16.40
C THR A 260 -15.55 -25.10 17.28
N GLU A 261 -14.76 -24.06 16.98
CA GLU A 261 -13.57 -23.68 17.76
C GLU A 261 -13.89 -23.18 19.18
N ILE A 262 -15.08 -22.61 19.40
CA ILE A 262 -15.53 -22.17 20.74
C ILE A 262 -15.95 -23.35 21.63
N ASN A 263 -16.44 -24.44 21.01
CA ASN A 263 -16.98 -25.60 21.71
C ASN A 263 -15.92 -26.71 21.94
N GLN A 264 -14.68 -26.51 21.49
CA GLN A 264 -13.52 -27.37 21.74
C GLN A 264 -12.77 -26.89 22.98
#